data_AF-D5SUY1-F1
#
_entry.id   AF-D5SUY1-F1
#
_cell.length_a   1.000
_cell.length_b   1.000
_cell.length_c   1.000
_cell.angle_alpha   90.00
_cell.angle_beta   90.00
_cell.angle_gamma   90.00
#
_symmetry.space_group_name_H-M   'P 1'
#
loop_
_entity.id
_entity.type
_entity.pdbx_description
1 polymer ?
#
loop_
_entity_poly.entity_id
_entity_poly.type
_entity_poly.pdbx_seq_one_letter_code
_entity_poly.pdbx_strand_id
1 'polypeptide(L)'
;MLCLTDLERKLDYDRSLGREIDDRDPSTGRRPVTAYLVDQGVISQDQAKEVKAFADRSGLTLKDAVVQLKLADGETAARALASELGRPFVDLNEMLPDDSILDLLPRQVVRRHTCLPLFEDDGQILVACADDPPQELEDEIRLRYDKPMRHVIASQLGINQGISKYYANGMRKEVAEPTRKKGSKSSASKPGAAAPRKQAAEKLTDDEYVEQRNMGILIICGTLIAGFNLDTWILWPYVYQNRIPGWVFFPLTFLVAPPVIFFAYMNYIKRK
;
A
#
# COMPACT_ATOMS: atom_id res chain seq x y z
N MET A 1 44.97 26.43 -20.44
CA MET A 1 43.54 26.11 -20.56
C MET A 1 43.25 24.75 -19.95
N LEU A 2 43.35 24.60 -18.63
CA LEU A 2 43.25 23.29 -17.95
C LEU A 2 42.51 23.37 -16.61
N CYS A 3 41.57 24.33 -16.50
CA CYS A 3 40.77 24.58 -15.29
C CYS A 3 39.31 24.15 -15.45
N LEU A 4 38.96 23.40 -16.50
CA LEU A 4 37.57 23.09 -16.86
C LEU A 4 37.13 21.66 -16.54
N THR A 5 38.03 20.78 -16.07
CA THR A 5 37.71 19.39 -15.76
C THR A 5 37.69 19.06 -14.26
N ASP A 6 38.20 19.95 -13.41
CA ASP A 6 38.31 19.72 -11.97
C ASP A 6 37.45 20.73 -11.20
N LEU A 7 36.33 20.25 -10.67
CA LEU A 7 35.33 21.05 -9.96
C LEU A 7 35.89 21.66 -8.67
N GLU A 8 36.67 20.88 -7.90
CA GLU A 8 37.21 21.33 -6.61
C GLU A 8 38.20 22.48 -6.80
N ARG A 9 39.07 22.36 -7.81
CA ARG A 9 40.07 23.39 -8.12
C ARG A 9 39.45 24.70 -8.61
N LYS A 10 38.31 24.62 -9.30
CA LYS A 10 37.51 25.79 -9.69
C LYS A 10 36.90 26.45 -8.45
N LEU A 11 36.35 25.68 -7.52
CA LEU A 11 35.79 26.20 -6.27
C LEU A 11 36.84 26.90 -5.41
N ASP A 12 38.04 26.34 -5.28
CA ASP A 12 39.13 26.98 -4.54
C ASP A 12 39.64 28.26 -5.20
N TYR A 13 39.66 28.31 -6.53
CA TYR A 13 39.97 29.54 -7.27
C TYR A 13 38.89 30.61 -7.07
N ASP A 14 37.61 30.24 -7.15
CA ASP A 14 36.50 31.16 -6.92
C ASP A 14 36.47 31.68 -5.48
N ARG A 15 36.82 30.84 -4.49
CA ARG A 15 37.07 31.26 -3.09
C ARG A 15 38.19 32.29 -2.98
N SER A 16 39.30 32.07 -3.70
CA SER A 16 40.44 33.00 -3.68
C SER A 16 40.10 34.39 -4.24
N LEU A 17 39.11 34.46 -5.12
CA LEU A 17 38.58 35.68 -5.71
C LEU A 17 37.46 36.34 -4.89
N GLY A 18 37.10 35.79 -3.73
CA GLY A 18 36.02 36.33 -2.89
C GLY A 18 34.63 36.20 -3.51
N ARG A 19 34.42 35.26 -4.44
CA ARG A 19 33.09 34.98 -4.99
C ARG A 19 32.29 34.14 -4.01
N GLU A 20 31.03 34.48 -3.82
CA GLU A 20 30.08 33.63 -3.09
C GLU A 20 29.89 32.33 -3.86
N ILE A 21 29.99 31.21 -3.14
CA ILE A 21 29.74 29.88 -3.71
C ILE A 21 28.24 29.66 -3.70
N ASP A 22 27.67 29.31 -4.84
CA ASP A 22 26.32 28.75 -4.87
C ASP A 22 26.41 27.33 -4.32
N ASP A 23 25.98 27.13 -3.08
CA ASP A 23 25.96 25.82 -2.40
C ASP A 23 24.95 24.84 -3.01
N ARG A 24 24.29 25.23 -4.12
CA ARG A 24 23.42 24.33 -4.88
C ARG A 24 24.20 23.16 -5.46
N ASP A 25 23.61 21.98 -5.39
CA ASP A 25 24.10 20.79 -6.06
C ASP A 25 24.18 21.07 -7.58
N PRO A 26 25.37 20.91 -8.20
CA PRO A 26 25.57 21.23 -9.61
C PRO A 26 24.77 20.32 -10.57
N SER A 27 24.30 19.16 -10.12
CA SER A 27 23.52 18.23 -10.93
C SER A 27 22.02 18.56 -10.92
N THR A 28 21.47 18.86 -9.75
CA THR A 28 20.03 19.13 -9.57
C THR A 28 19.71 20.63 -9.54
N GLY A 29 20.69 21.49 -9.30
CA GLY A 29 20.51 22.92 -9.04
C GLY A 29 19.82 23.20 -7.70
N ARG A 30 19.69 22.22 -6.81
CA ARG A 30 18.92 22.33 -5.57
C ARG A 30 19.82 22.61 -4.39
N ARG A 31 19.28 23.31 -3.39
CA ARG A 31 20.04 23.64 -2.18
C ARG A 31 20.00 22.46 -1.21
N PRO A 32 21.14 22.10 -0.59
CA PRO A 32 21.17 21.10 0.47
C PRO A 32 20.39 21.60 1.70
N VAL A 33 19.89 20.67 2.52
CA VAL A 33 19.14 20.94 3.76
C VAL A 33 19.83 22.01 4.61
N THR A 34 21.14 21.88 4.81
CA THR A 34 21.91 22.82 5.65
C THR A 34 21.94 24.24 5.07
N ALA A 35 22.10 24.40 3.75
CA ALA A 35 22.09 25.72 3.12
C ALA A 35 20.69 26.36 3.20
N TYR A 36 19.64 25.57 2.94
CA TYR A 36 18.26 26.05 3.09
C TYR A 36 17.99 26.56 4.51
N LEU A 37 18.43 25.83 5.55
CA LEU A 37 18.23 26.24 6.94
C LEU A 37 19.04 27.51 7.31
N VAL A 38 20.23 27.69 6.74
CA VAL A 38 21.02 28.91 6.90
C VAL A 38 20.31 30.11 6.25
N ASP A 39 19.80 29.94 5.04
CA ASP A 39 19.05 30.98 4.32
C ASP A 39 17.80 31.42 5.08
N GLN A 40 17.12 30.48 5.75
CA GLN A 40 15.97 30.77 6.60
C GLN A 40 16.35 31.36 7.96
N GLY A 41 17.64 31.52 8.25
CA GLY A 41 18.14 32.04 9.53
C GLY A 41 17.91 31.10 10.73
N VAL A 42 17.62 29.83 10.48
CA VAL A 42 17.35 28.83 11.53
C VAL A 42 18.66 28.37 12.18
N ILE A 43 19.72 28.25 11.38
CA ILE A 43 21.06 27.87 11.84
C ILE A 43 22.12 28.82 11.28
N SER A 44 23.24 28.97 11.98
CA SER A 44 24.40 29.72 11.48
C SER A 44 25.25 28.88 10.52
N GLN A 45 26.13 29.52 9.73
CA GLN A 45 27.08 28.79 8.88
C GLN A 45 28.02 27.88 9.68
N ASP A 46 28.39 28.26 10.90
CA ASP A 46 29.25 27.43 11.74
C ASP A 46 28.49 26.21 12.29
N GLN A 47 27.22 26.38 12.66
CA GLN A 47 26.34 25.28 13.03
C GLN A 47 26.09 24.33 11.85
N ALA A 48 25.98 24.85 10.62
CA ALA A 48 25.86 24.02 9.42
C ALA A 48 27.09 23.11 9.20
N LYS A 49 28.30 23.60 9.50
CA LYS A 49 29.53 22.78 9.46
C LYS A 49 29.53 21.73 10.57
N GLU A 50 29.10 22.11 11.78
CA GLU A 50 28.97 21.19 12.91
C GLU A 50 27.98 20.06 12.62
N VAL A 51 26.82 20.38 12.04
CA VAL A 51 25.81 19.41 11.59
C VAL A 51 26.40 18.42 10.60
N LYS A 52 27.14 18.89 9.58
CA LYS A 52 27.80 18.00 8.60
C LYS A 52 28.80 17.07 9.28
N ALA A 53 29.68 17.62 10.12
CA ALA A 53 30.67 16.82 10.85
C ALA A 53 30.02 15.83 11.85
N PHE A 54 28.84 16.14 12.38
CA PHE A 54 28.07 15.22 13.22
C PHE A 54 27.43 14.11 12.38
N ALA A 55 26.76 14.47 11.28
CA ALA A 55 26.14 13.52 10.35
C ALA A 55 27.15 12.49 9.82
N ASP A 56 28.33 12.94 9.40
CA ASP A 56 29.40 12.07 8.88
C ASP A 56 29.93 11.09 9.93
N ARG A 57 30.06 11.54 11.19
CA ARG A 57 30.54 10.69 12.30
C ARG A 57 29.48 9.71 12.78
N SER A 58 28.20 10.08 12.72
CA SER A 58 27.09 9.28 13.23
C SER A 58 26.42 8.41 12.17
N GLY A 59 26.72 8.62 10.89
CA GLY A 59 26.07 7.94 9.77
C GLY A 59 24.59 8.33 9.60
N LEU A 60 24.23 9.54 10.03
CA LEU A 60 22.86 10.07 9.98
C LEU A 60 22.66 10.95 8.75
N THR A 61 21.40 11.11 8.33
CA THR A 61 21.07 12.11 7.31
C THR A 61 21.24 13.53 7.87
N LEU A 62 21.47 14.52 7.00
CA LEU A 62 21.58 15.92 7.42
C LEU A 62 20.30 16.41 8.11
N LYS A 63 19.13 15.97 7.65
CA LYS A 63 17.84 16.25 8.29
C LYS A 63 17.84 15.77 9.75
N ASP A 64 18.16 14.49 9.97
CA ASP A 64 18.10 13.88 11.29
C ASP A 64 19.15 14.46 12.25
N ALA A 65 20.35 14.76 11.72
CA ALA A 65 21.42 15.39 12.48
C ALA A 65 21.01 16.77 13.04
N VAL A 66 20.34 17.61 12.24
CA VAL A 66 19.84 18.92 12.68
C VAL A 66 18.84 18.78 13.82
N VAL A 67 17.90 17.84 13.70
CA VAL A 67 16.88 17.58 14.73
C VAL A 67 17.52 17.03 16.00
N GLN A 68 18.48 16.11 15.88
CA GLN A 68 19.16 15.50 17.02
C GLN A 68 20.02 16.50 17.79
N LEU A 69 20.66 17.45 17.10
CA LEU A 69 21.38 18.57 17.72
C LEU A 69 20.44 19.66 18.26
N LYS A 70 19.12 19.49 18.11
CA LYS A 70 18.07 20.44 18.55
C LYS A 70 18.23 21.83 17.93
N LEU A 71 18.79 21.90 16.73
CA LEU A 71 19.01 23.15 16.00
C LEU A 71 17.77 23.58 15.21
N ALA A 72 16.95 22.63 14.77
CA ALA A 72 15.65 22.89 14.16
C ALA A 72 14.61 21.85 14.61
N ASP A 73 13.34 22.24 14.52
CA ASP A 73 12.23 21.32 14.73
C ASP A 73 12.06 20.36 13.54
N GLY A 74 11.38 19.24 13.76
CA GLY A 74 11.17 18.19 12.76
C GLY A 74 10.41 18.69 11.52
N GLU A 75 9.46 19.62 11.69
CA GLU A 75 8.73 20.23 10.56
C GLU A 75 9.64 21.11 9.70
N THR A 76 10.47 21.95 10.34
CA THR A 76 11.43 22.81 9.65
C THR A 76 12.49 21.98 8.91
N ALA A 77 12.97 20.90 9.55
CA ALA A 77 13.90 19.96 8.92
C ALA A 77 13.27 19.21 7.74
N ALA A 78 12.00 18.77 7.86
CA ALA A 78 11.27 18.14 6.77
C ALA A 78 11.02 19.11 5.60
N ARG A 79 10.71 20.38 5.86
CA ARG A 79 10.58 21.41 4.82
C ARG A 79 11.89 21.65 4.08
N ALA A 80 13.01 21.67 4.81
CA ALA A 80 14.33 21.78 4.21
C ALA A 80 14.65 20.58 3.31
N LEU A 81 14.33 19.36 3.75
CA LEU A 81 14.46 18.16 2.93
C LEU A 81 13.57 18.22 1.68
N ALA A 82 12.34 18.69 1.81
CA ALA A 82 11.43 18.88 0.68
C ALA A 82 12.02 19.81 -0.39
N SER A 83 12.67 20.90 0.04
CA SER A 83 13.37 21.81 -0.87
C SER A 83 14.56 21.14 -1.58
N GLU A 84 15.32 20.29 -0.88
CA GLU A 84 16.44 19.55 -1.47
C GLU A 84 15.97 18.50 -2.49
N LEU A 85 14.86 17.81 -2.20
CA LEU A 85 14.25 16.83 -3.10
C LEU A 85 13.39 17.47 -4.21
N GLY A 86 13.17 18.79 -4.16
CA GLY A 86 12.28 19.50 -5.09
C GLY A 86 10.84 19.00 -5.01
N ARG A 87 10.39 18.65 -3.81
CA ARG A 87 9.04 18.14 -3.52
C ARG A 87 8.26 19.11 -2.63
N PRO A 88 6.92 19.09 -2.66
CA PRO A 88 6.11 19.88 -1.75
C PRO A 88 6.23 19.34 -0.32
N PHE A 89 6.21 20.25 0.65
CA PHE A 89 5.96 19.91 2.06
C PHE A 89 4.46 20.06 2.35
N VAL A 90 3.90 19.11 3.09
CA VAL A 90 2.48 19.07 3.46
C VAL A 90 2.32 18.85 4.96
N ASP A 91 1.42 19.60 5.59
CA ASP A 91 0.91 19.28 6.93
C ASP A 91 -0.24 18.27 6.83
N LEU A 92 -0.08 17.13 7.50
CA LEU A 92 -1.06 16.04 7.50
C LEU A 92 -2.27 16.32 8.39
N ASN A 93 -2.22 17.34 9.26
CA ASN A 93 -3.36 17.75 10.08
C ASN A 93 -4.42 18.49 9.26
N GLU A 94 -4.02 19.15 8.18
CA GLU A 94 -4.90 19.91 7.28
C GLU A 94 -5.46 19.07 6.13
N MET A 95 -4.98 17.84 5.98
CA MET A 95 -5.35 16.91 4.92
C MET A 95 -6.24 15.79 5.45
N LEU A 96 -7.26 15.43 4.67
CA LEU A 96 -8.11 14.27 4.92
C LEU A 96 -7.81 13.20 3.86
N PRO A 97 -7.16 12.08 4.24
CA PRO A 97 -6.97 10.95 3.33
C PRO A 97 -8.29 10.29 2.93
N ASP A 98 -8.31 9.67 1.76
CA ASP A 98 -9.43 8.84 1.31
C ASP A 98 -9.36 7.44 1.90
N ASP A 99 -10.45 6.99 2.52
CA ASP A 99 -10.57 5.66 3.09
C ASP A 99 -10.41 4.55 2.05
N SER A 100 -10.85 4.78 0.80
CA SER A 100 -10.72 3.80 -0.29
C SER A 100 -9.26 3.51 -0.61
N ILE A 101 -8.41 4.53 -0.51
CA ILE A 101 -6.98 4.43 -0.74
C ILE A 101 -6.30 3.79 0.47
N LEU A 102 -6.67 4.19 1.69
CA LEU A 102 -6.09 3.64 2.92
C LEU A 102 -6.32 2.13 3.06
N ASP A 103 -7.49 1.63 2.66
CA ASP A 103 -7.85 0.21 2.72
C ASP A 103 -6.95 -0.68 1.85
N LEU A 104 -6.46 -0.13 0.75
CA LEU A 104 -5.66 -0.86 -0.24
C LEU A 104 -4.20 -1.05 0.19
N LEU A 105 -3.63 -0.19 1.04
CA LEU A 105 -2.24 -0.34 1.50
C LEU A 105 -2.20 -0.95 2.90
N PRO A 106 -1.45 -2.05 3.13
CA PRO A 106 -1.44 -2.71 4.42
C PRO A 106 -0.57 -1.91 5.38
N ARG A 107 -0.92 -1.96 6.67
CA ARG A 107 -0.23 -1.18 7.70
C ARG A 107 1.25 -1.50 7.81
N GLN A 108 1.64 -2.75 7.53
CA GLN A 108 3.04 -3.17 7.58
C GLN A 108 3.91 -2.37 6.60
N VAL A 109 3.42 -2.10 5.40
CA VAL A 109 4.13 -1.33 4.36
C VAL A 109 4.25 0.13 4.78
N VAL A 110 3.13 0.72 5.19
CA VAL A 110 3.01 2.09 5.72
C VAL A 110 4.02 2.33 6.86
N ARG A 111 4.11 1.38 7.81
CA ARG A 111 5.06 1.45 8.93
C ARG A 111 6.51 1.22 8.52
N ARG A 112 6.76 0.26 7.62
CA ARG A 112 8.11 -0.08 7.17
C ARG A 112 8.76 1.07 6.43
N HIS A 113 8.01 1.74 5.57
CA HIS A 113 8.51 2.84 4.75
C HIS A 113 8.27 4.22 5.35
N THR A 114 7.65 4.29 6.53
CA THR A 114 7.17 5.54 7.13
C THR A 114 6.51 6.46 6.09
N CYS A 115 5.43 5.96 5.50
CA CYS A 115 4.65 6.70 4.53
C CYS A 115 3.17 6.63 4.88
N LEU A 116 2.37 7.55 4.35
CA LEU A 116 0.93 7.59 4.50
C LEU A 116 0.30 7.93 3.15
N PRO A 117 -0.47 7.02 2.53
CA PRO A 117 -1.17 7.35 1.29
C PRO A 117 -2.33 8.30 1.62
N LEU A 118 -2.53 9.31 0.78
CA LEU A 118 -3.50 10.38 0.99
C LEU A 118 -4.74 10.15 0.12
N PHE A 119 -4.66 10.54 -1.14
CA PHE A 119 -5.76 10.46 -2.10
C PHE A 119 -5.20 10.32 -3.51
N GLU A 120 -6.08 10.07 -4.47
CA GLU A 120 -5.74 10.09 -5.89
C GLU A 120 -5.84 11.51 -6.44
N ASP A 121 -4.80 11.92 -7.16
CA ASP A 121 -4.68 13.23 -7.82
C ASP A 121 -4.15 13.03 -9.25
N ASP A 122 -4.90 13.48 -10.26
CA ASP A 122 -4.56 13.35 -11.69
C ASP A 122 -4.14 11.92 -12.12
N GLY A 123 -4.83 10.90 -11.60
CA GLY A 123 -4.51 9.50 -11.90
C GLY A 123 -3.22 9.00 -11.25
N GLN A 124 -2.67 9.73 -10.27
CA GLN A 124 -1.52 9.35 -9.47
C GLN A 124 -1.92 9.22 -7.99
N ILE A 125 -1.29 8.31 -7.26
CA ILE A 125 -1.52 8.20 -5.82
C ILE A 125 -0.58 9.16 -5.10
N LEU A 126 -1.16 10.13 -4.39
CA LEU A 126 -0.41 11.04 -3.54
C LEU A 126 -0.03 10.32 -2.24
N VAL A 127 1.26 10.23 -1.95
CA VAL A 127 1.77 9.55 -0.76
C VAL A 127 2.67 10.50 0.02
N ALA A 128 2.35 10.72 1.30
CA ALA A 128 3.22 11.46 2.19
C ALA A 128 4.33 10.56 2.72
N CYS A 129 5.58 10.97 2.55
CA CYS A 129 6.77 10.25 3.00
C CYS A 129 7.60 11.14 3.94
N ALA A 130 8.30 10.54 4.91
CA ALA A 130 9.20 11.28 5.79
C ALA A 130 10.56 11.58 5.14
N ASP A 131 10.94 10.75 4.17
CA ASP A 131 12.22 10.73 3.47
C ASP A 131 12.00 10.42 1.99
N ASP A 132 13.09 10.46 1.20
CA ASP A 132 13.07 10.04 -0.20
C ASP A 132 12.71 8.53 -0.29
N PRO A 133 11.58 8.17 -0.92
CA PRO A 133 11.13 6.79 -0.92
C PRO A 133 12.02 5.90 -1.80
N PRO A 134 12.30 4.65 -1.38
CA PRO A 134 12.99 3.71 -2.25
C PRO A 134 12.10 3.27 -3.41
N GLN A 135 12.71 2.88 -4.53
CA GLN A 135 11.99 2.36 -5.70
C GLN A 135 11.06 1.18 -5.37
N GLU A 136 11.39 0.38 -4.36
CA GLU A 136 10.54 -0.71 -3.86
C GLU A 136 9.14 -0.23 -3.45
N LEU A 137 9.04 0.93 -2.79
CA LEU A 137 7.76 1.50 -2.38
C LEU A 137 6.97 1.99 -3.59
N GLU A 138 7.64 2.63 -4.56
CA GLU A 138 6.99 3.10 -5.78
C GLU A 138 6.40 1.94 -6.58
N ASP A 139 7.12 0.83 -6.71
CA ASP A 139 6.66 -0.39 -7.35
C ASP A 139 5.48 -1.03 -6.61
N GLU A 140 5.50 -1.02 -5.28
CA GLU A 140 4.42 -1.58 -4.45
C GLU A 140 3.12 -0.77 -4.56
N ILE A 141 3.22 0.56 -4.52
CA ILE A 141 2.07 1.44 -4.78
C ILE A 141 1.55 1.22 -6.19
N ARG A 142 2.45 1.19 -7.19
CA ARG A 142 2.05 0.94 -8.58
C ARG A 142 1.33 -0.38 -8.76
N LEU A 143 1.78 -1.46 -8.12
CA LEU A 143 1.17 -2.78 -8.23
C LEU A 143 -0.21 -2.85 -7.55
N ARG A 144 -0.39 -2.18 -6.40
CA ARG A 144 -1.65 -2.22 -5.64
C ARG A 144 -2.72 -1.31 -6.22
N TYR A 145 -2.33 -0.12 -6.68
CA TYR A 145 -3.27 0.91 -7.15
C TYR A 145 -3.40 0.98 -8.67
N ASP A 146 -2.56 0.24 -9.41
CA ASP A 146 -2.41 0.32 -10.88
C ASP A 146 -2.13 1.76 -11.38
N LYS A 147 -1.53 2.58 -10.51
CA LYS A 147 -1.30 4.02 -10.70
C LYS A 147 0.10 4.42 -10.24
N PRO A 148 0.76 5.37 -10.90
CA PRO A 148 2.06 5.85 -10.45
C PRO A 148 1.94 6.60 -9.12
N MET A 149 3.01 6.54 -8.33
CA MET A 149 3.13 7.24 -7.05
C MET A 149 3.65 8.66 -7.27
N ARG A 150 3.03 9.63 -6.60
CA ARG A 150 3.54 10.99 -6.43
C ARG A 150 3.81 11.20 -4.95
N HIS A 151 5.08 11.32 -4.57
CA HIS A 151 5.43 11.52 -3.16
C HIS A 151 5.52 13.01 -2.79
N VAL A 152 5.05 13.32 -1.58
CA VAL A 152 5.21 14.61 -0.91
C VAL A 152 5.89 14.39 0.42
N ILE A 153 6.57 15.41 0.93
CA ILE A 153 7.29 15.30 2.20
C ILE A 153 6.41 15.80 3.33
N ALA A 154 6.34 15.03 4.42
CA ALA A 154 5.67 15.43 5.65
C ALA A 154 6.56 15.17 6.85
N SER A 155 6.23 15.74 8.01
CA SER A 155 6.99 15.49 9.23
C SER A 155 6.85 14.03 9.67
N GLN A 156 7.94 13.43 10.14
CA GLN A 156 7.96 12.06 10.70
C GLN A 156 6.88 11.90 11.78
N LEU A 157 6.73 12.93 12.63
CA LEU A 157 5.73 12.96 13.70
C LEU A 157 4.31 12.91 13.13
N GLY A 158 4.01 13.76 12.14
CA GLY A 158 2.70 13.82 11.50
C GLY A 158 2.33 12.49 10.83
N ILE A 159 3.29 11.85 10.15
CA ILE A 159 3.07 10.53 9.53
C ILE A 159 2.76 9.50 10.61
N ASN A 160 3.58 9.40 11.66
CA ASN A 160 3.35 8.45 12.75
C ASN A 160 2.00 8.64 13.45
N GLN A 161 1.56 9.89 13.62
CA GLN A 161 0.24 10.23 14.16
C GLN A 161 -0.87 9.80 13.19
N GLY A 162 -0.72 10.07 11.89
CA GLY A 162 -1.64 9.63 10.85
C GLY A 162 -1.77 8.10 10.79
N ILE A 163 -0.65 7.37 10.85
CA ILE A 163 -0.62 5.91 10.92
C ILE A 163 -1.38 5.41 12.15
N SER A 164 -1.17 6.04 13.31
CA SER A 164 -1.87 5.67 14.55
C SER A 164 -3.37 5.94 14.48
N LYS A 165 -3.79 7.01 13.80
CA LYS A 165 -5.18 7.42 13.62
C LYS A 165 -5.93 6.53 12.63
N TYR A 166 -5.36 6.31 11.43
CA TYR A 166 -6.06 5.67 10.31
C TYR A 166 -5.82 4.16 10.21
N TYR A 167 -4.72 3.66 10.77
CA TYR A 167 -4.35 2.23 10.80
C TYR A 167 -4.35 1.65 12.22
N ALA A 168 -5.27 2.10 13.08
CA ALA A 168 -5.46 1.48 14.39
C ALA A 168 -5.90 0.00 14.24
N ASN A 169 -5.47 -0.86 15.18
CA ASN A 169 -5.71 -2.30 15.11
C ASN A 169 -7.22 -2.61 14.98
N GLY A 170 -7.60 -3.39 13.97
CA GLY A 170 -8.98 -3.85 13.78
C GLY A 170 -9.91 -2.89 13.04
N MET A 171 -9.45 -1.68 12.67
CA MET A 171 -10.28 -0.72 11.91
C MET A 171 -10.33 -0.99 10.41
N ARG A 172 -9.36 -1.73 9.86
CA ARG A 172 -9.20 -1.93 8.42
C ARG A 172 -8.90 -3.39 8.09
N LYS A 173 -9.61 -3.98 7.12
CA LYS A 173 -9.36 -5.34 6.62
C LYS A 173 -8.10 -5.29 5.75
N GLU A 174 -6.96 -5.70 6.31
CA GLU A 174 -5.69 -5.68 5.57
C GLU A 174 -5.74 -6.63 4.37
N VAL A 175 -5.56 -6.09 3.16
CA VAL A 175 -5.42 -6.91 1.96
C VAL A 175 -4.06 -7.60 2.00
N ALA A 176 -4.08 -8.92 2.23
CA ALA A 176 -2.90 -9.75 2.38
C ALA A 176 -1.82 -9.42 1.35
N GLU A 177 -0.55 -9.36 1.78
CA GLU A 177 0.58 -9.11 0.90
C GLU A 177 0.56 -10.09 -0.29
N PRO A 178 0.71 -9.62 -1.54
CA PRO A 178 1.00 -10.52 -2.64
C PRO A 178 2.37 -11.12 -2.38
N THR A 179 2.39 -12.35 -1.89
CA THR A 179 3.61 -13.10 -1.59
C THR A 179 4.47 -13.22 -2.85
N ARG A 180 5.49 -12.36 -2.97
CA ARG A 180 6.64 -12.61 -3.85
C ARG A 180 7.32 -13.87 -3.34
N LYS A 181 7.00 -15.01 -3.98
CA LYS A 181 7.60 -16.32 -3.72
C LYS A 181 9.13 -16.24 -3.85
N LYS A 182 9.84 -16.06 -2.72
CA LYS A 182 11.21 -16.57 -2.58
C LYS A 182 11.09 -18.05 -2.23
N GLY A 183 11.63 -18.89 -3.10
CA GLY A 183 11.57 -20.34 -2.94
C GLY A 183 12.35 -20.84 -1.74
N SER A 184 11.74 -21.73 -0.97
CA SER A 184 12.40 -22.88 -0.35
C SER A 184 11.35 -23.90 0.06
N LYS A 185 11.67 -25.18 -0.14
CA LYS A 185 10.85 -26.37 0.08
C LYS A 185 10.92 -26.84 1.53
N SER A 186 9.95 -27.72 1.85
CA SER A 186 9.82 -28.63 3.00
C SER A 186 9.15 -27.99 4.23
N SER A 187 8.23 -28.65 4.93
CA SER A 187 7.76 -30.04 4.90
C SER A 187 6.32 -30.09 5.43
N ALA A 188 5.57 -31.10 4.98
CA ALA A 188 4.25 -31.43 5.47
C ALA A 188 4.33 -32.15 6.83
N SER A 189 3.39 -31.86 7.74
CA SER A 189 2.74 -32.88 8.57
C SER A 189 1.44 -32.37 9.22
N LYS A 190 0.35 -33.05 8.89
CA LYS A 190 -0.82 -33.35 9.75
C LYS A 190 -0.85 -34.90 9.83
N PRO A 191 -1.59 -35.57 10.74
CA PRO A 191 -2.81 -35.12 11.41
C PRO A 191 -2.97 -35.53 12.89
N GLY A 192 -3.98 -34.97 13.56
CA GLY A 192 -4.48 -35.48 14.84
C GLY A 192 -5.94 -35.10 15.03
N ALA A 193 -6.83 -36.09 14.92
CA ALA A 193 -8.27 -35.98 15.08
C ALA A 193 -8.66 -36.03 16.57
N ALA A 194 -9.64 -35.21 16.97
CA ALA A 194 -10.38 -35.37 18.22
C ALA A 194 -11.87 -35.09 17.97
N ALA A 195 -12.72 -35.98 18.49
CA ALA A 195 -14.17 -36.05 18.30
C ALA A 195 -14.94 -34.89 18.99
N PRO A 196 -16.20 -34.61 18.59
CA PRO A 196 -16.86 -33.34 18.88
C PRO A 196 -17.55 -33.31 20.24
N ARG A 197 -17.33 -32.24 21.01
CA ARG A 197 -18.17 -31.84 22.14
C ARG A 197 -19.34 -31.01 21.62
N LYS A 198 -20.57 -31.42 21.93
CA LYS A 198 -21.81 -30.68 21.65
C LYS A 198 -21.72 -29.28 22.28
N GLN A 199 -21.67 -28.24 21.45
CA GLN A 199 -21.78 -26.85 21.87
C GLN A 199 -23.18 -26.34 21.55
N ALA A 200 -23.74 -25.63 22.54
CA ALA A 200 -24.99 -24.90 22.46
C ALA A 200 -24.96 -23.92 21.29
N ALA A 201 -26.12 -23.67 20.68
CA ALA A 201 -26.29 -22.85 19.49
C ALA A 201 -25.67 -21.45 19.66
N GLU A 202 -24.47 -21.29 19.13
CA GLU A 202 -23.76 -20.03 18.97
C GLU A 202 -24.43 -19.27 17.82
N LYS A 203 -24.90 -18.06 18.11
CA LYS A 203 -25.48 -17.20 17.08
C LYS A 203 -24.34 -16.74 16.17
N LEU A 204 -24.38 -17.20 14.93
CA LEU A 204 -23.42 -16.85 13.87
C LEU A 204 -23.25 -15.33 13.77
N THR A 205 -22.01 -14.87 13.68
CA THR A 205 -21.69 -13.45 13.45
C THR A 205 -22.15 -13.01 12.06
N ASP A 206 -22.50 -11.74 11.88
CA ASP A 206 -23.12 -11.24 10.64
C ASP A 206 -22.25 -11.49 9.39
N ASP A 207 -20.92 -11.54 9.54
CA ASP A 207 -19.97 -11.86 8.46
C ASP A 207 -20.00 -13.37 8.06
N GLU A 208 -20.10 -14.30 9.02
CA GLU A 208 -20.21 -15.74 8.74
C GLU A 208 -21.53 -16.09 8.04
N TYR A 209 -22.59 -15.33 8.32
CA TYR A 209 -23.88 -15.48 7.65
C TYR A 209 -23.79 -15.11 6.15
N VAL A 210 -23.06 -14.04 5.82
CA VAL A 210 -22.85 -13.64 4.42
C VAL A 210 -22.08 -14.73 3.66
N GLU A 211 -21.06 -15.33 4.28
CA GLU A 211 -20.31 -16.43 3.66
C GLU A 211 -21.17 -17.67 3.43
N GLN A 212 -21.97 -18.09 4.43
CA GLN A 212 -22.88 -19.23 4.27
C GLN A 212 -23.92 -18.99 3.18
N ARG A 213 -24.48 -17.79 3.10
CA ARG A 213 -25.43 -17.42 2.05
C ARG A 213 -24.78 -17.42 0.67
N ASN A 214 -23.57 -16.91 0.55
CA ASN A 214 -22.81 -16.92 -0.71
C ASN A 214 -22.50 -18.36 -1.15
N MET A 215 -22.15 -19.26 -0.22
CA MET A 215 -21.98 -20.68 -0.52
C MET A 215 -23.27 -21.33 -1.05
N GLY A 216 -24.42 -21.04 -0.42
CA GLY A 216 -25.72 -21.53 -0.88
C GLY A 216 -26.07 -21.06 -2.31
N ILE A 217 -25.80 -19.78 -2.61
CA ILE A 217 -26.01 -19.19 -3.94
C ILE A 217 -25.10 -19.88 -4.98
N LEU A 218 -23.82 -20.10 -4.65
CA LEU A 218 -22.89 -20.78 -5.55
C LEU A 218 -23.31 -22.21 -5.87
N ILE A 219 -23.84 -22.97 -4.89
CA ILE A 219 -24.36 -24.32 -5.11
C ILE A 219 -25.55 -24.30 -6.08
N ILE A 220 -26.49 -23.35 -5.90
CA ILE A 220 -27.65 -23.19 -6.79
C ILE A 220 -27.19 -22.86 -8.22
N CYS A 221 -26.34 -21.85 -8.38
CA CYS A 221 -25.83 -21.45 -9.69
C CYS A 221 -25.04 -22.57 -10.36
N GLY A 222 -24.19 -23.28 -9.61
CA GLY A 222 -23.40 -24.40 -10.11
C GLY A 222 -24.25 -25.54 -10.65
N THR A 223 -25.34 -25.90 -9.96
CA THR A 223 -26.24 -26.97 -10.42
C THR A 223 -27.04 -26.60 -11.66
N LEU A 224 -27.47 -25.34 -11.79
CA LEU A 224 -28.16 -24.85 -12.98
C LEU A 224 -27.23 -24.82 -14.21
N ILE A 225 -26.01 -24.29 -14.04
CA ILE A 225 -25.03 -24.20 -15.14
C ILE A 225 -24.57 -25.60 -15.57
N ALA A 226 -24.27 -26.49 -14.62
CA ALA A 226 -23.83 -27.85 -14.93
C ALA A 226 -24.96 -28.67 -15.59
N GLY A 227 -26.19 -28.56 -15.07
CA GLY A 227 -27.37 -29.22 -15.64
C GLY A 227 -27.64 -28.76 -17.07
N PHE A 228 -27.61 -27.45 -17.31
CA PHE A 228 -27.80 -26.87 -18.63
C PHE A 228 -26.76 -27.39 -19.64
N ASN A 229 -25.48 -27.39 -19.27
CA ASN A 229 -24.41 -27.86 -20.16
C ASN A 229 -24.53 -29.37 -20.46
N LEU A 230 -24.90 -30.17 -19.48
CA LEU A 230 -25.14 -31.62 -19.67
C LEU A 230 -26.34 -31.86 -20.60
N ASP A 231 -27.43 -31.12 -20.41
CA ASP A 231 -28.59 -31.21 -21.28
C ASP A 231 -28.25 -30.82 -22.72
N THR A 232 -27.54 -29.70 -22.93
CA THR A 232 -27.24 -29.19 -24.27
C THR A 232 -26.20 -30.00 -25.02
N TRP A 233 -25.09 -30.36 -24.38
CA TRP A 233 -23.93 -30.92 -25.07
C TRP A 233 -23.90 -32.44 -25.07
N ILE A 234 -24.52 -33.09 -24.08
CA ILE A 234 -24.44 -34.54 -23.91
C ILE A 234 -25.82 -35.16 -24.16
N LEU A 235 -26.86 -34.74 -23.46
CA LEU A 235 -28.12 -35.49 -23.52
C LEU A 235 -28.94 -35.19 -24.77
N TRP A 236 -28.82 -33.98 -25.32
CA TRP A 236 -29.52 -33.56 -26.54
C TRP A 236 -29.24 -34.44 -27.76
N PRO A 237 -27.97 -34.63 -28.19
CA PRO A 237 -27.68 -35.46 -29.38
C PRO A 237 -27.83 -36.97 -29.14
N TYR A 238 -27.66 -37.46 -27.91
CA TYR A 238 -27.61 -38.90 -27.64
C TYR A 238 -28.91 -39.50 -27.10
N VAL A 239 -29.76 -38.72 -26.41
CA VAL A 239 -30.93 -39.24 -25.69
C VAL A 239 -32.24 -38.59 -26.13
N TYR A 240 -32.24 -37.26 -26.36
CA TYR A 240 -33.50 -36.51 -26.49
C TYR A 240 -34.04 -36.36 -27.92
N GLN A 241 -33.18 -36.47 -28.93
CA GLN A 241 -33.53 -36.19 -30.33
C GLN A 241 -34.74 -36.98 -30.88
N ASN A 242 -35.01 -38.20 -30.38
CA ASN A 242 -36.10 -39.07 -30.87
C ASN A 242 -37.14 -39.47 -29.80
N ARG A 243 -37.01 -39.00 -28.55
CA ARG A 243 -37.81 -39.50 -27.40
C ARG A 243 -38.65 -38.41 -26.73
N ILE A 244 -38.30 -37.14 -26.89
CA ILE A 244 -38.93 -36.05 -26.14
C ILE A 244 -39.48 -34.99 -27.12
N PRO A 245 -40.69 -34.45 -26.89
CA PRO A 245 -41.24 -33.37 -27.68
C PRO A 245 -40.34 -32.12 -27.65
N GLY A 246 -40.15 -31.45 -28.80
CA GLY A 246 -39.23 -30.31 -28.93
C GLY A 246 -39.59 -29.04 -28.12
N TRP A 247 -40.72 -29.04 -27.39
CA TRP A 247 -41.09 -27.97 -26.46
C TRP A 247 -40.59 -28.21 -25.03
N VAL A 248 -40.06 -29.40 -24.73
CA VAL A 248 -39.47 -29.71 -23.43
C VAL A 248 -37.99 -29.35 -23.49
N PHE A 249 -37.66 -28.19 -22.94
CA PHE A 249 -36.30 -27.69 -22.85
C PHE A 249 -35.66 -28.11 -21.53
N PHE A 250 -34.49 -28.74 -21.60
CA PHE A 250 -33.63 -29.07 -20.44
C PHE A 250 -34.26 -30.00 -19.39
N PRO A 251 -34.72 -31.20 -19.78
CA PRO A 251 -35.46 -32.10 -18.90
C PRO A 251 -34.64 -32.59 -17.69
N LEU A 252 -33.32 -32.76 -17.79
CA LEU A 252 -32.49 -33.13 -16.63
C LEU A 252 -32.39 -31.98 -15.63
N THR A 253 -32.22 -30.76 -16.13
CA THR A 253 -32.14 -29.56 -15.28
C THR A 253 -33.43 -29.36 -14.49
N PHE A 254 -34.59 -29.54 -15.12
CA PHE A 254 -35.88 -29.47 -14.43
C PHE A 254 -36.10 -30.58 -13.40
N LEU A 255 -35.48 -31.75 -13.58
CA LEU A 255 -35.58 -32.85 -12.62
C LEU A 255 -34.67 -32.64 -11.39
N VAL A 256 -33.44 -32.18 -11.62
CA VAL A 256 -32.37 -32.15 -10.60
C VAL A 256 -32.31 -30.81 -9.85
N ALA A 257 -32.63 -29.69 -10.50
CA ALA A 257 -32.51 -28.38 -9.88
C ALA A 257 -33.48 -28.15 -8.70
N PRO A 258 -34.78 -28.50 -8.77
CA PRO A 258 -35.72 -28.24 -7.67
C PRO A 258 -35.33 -28.86 -6.30
N PRO A 259 -34.92 -30.15 -6.20
CA PRO A 259 -34.53 -30.73 -4.92
C PRO A 259 -33.23 -30.11 -4.36
N VAL A 260 -32.27 -29.74 -5.22
CA VAL A 260 -31.02 -29.11 -4.78
C VAL A 260 -31.25 -27.68 -4.34
N ILE A 261 -32.06 -26.92 -5.06
CA ILE A 261 -32.47 -25.56 -4.67
C ILE A 261 -33.19 -25.60 -3.33
N PHE A 262 -34.11 -26.54 -3.14
CA PHE A 262 -34.81 -26.70 -1.87
C PHE A 262 -33.87 -27.03 -0.71
N PHE A 263 -32.91 -27.94 -0.93
CA PHE A 263 -31.89 -28.30 0.05
C PHE A 263 -30.97 -27.12 0.40
N ALA A 264 -30.45 -26.42 -0.62
CA ALA A 264 -29.58 -25.27 -0.44
C ALA A 264 -30.33 -24.12 0.25
N TYR A 265 -31.59 -23.90 -0.10
CA TYR A 265 -32.44 -22.92 0.53
C TYR A 265 -32.69 -23.24 2.01
N MET A 266 -33.00 -24.50 2.34
CA MET A 266 -33.23 -24.91 3.73
C MET A 266 -32.00 -24.83 4.62
N ASN A 267 -30.80 -25.13 4.09
CA ASN A 267 -29.58 -25.23 4.90
C ASN A 267 -28.73 -23.94 4.92
N TYR A 268 -28.80 -23.11 3.88
CA TYR A 268 -27.90 -21.95 3.74
C TYR A 268 -28.64 -20.60 3.70
N ILE A 269 -29.94 -20.58 3.37
CA ILE A 269 -30.69 -19.32 3.15
C ILE A 269 -31.78 -19.12 4.21
N LYS A 270 -32.47 -20.19 4.62
CA LYS A 270 -33.55 -20.13 5.61
C LYS A 270 -32.98 -19.96 7.01
N ARG A 271 -33.23 -18.80 7.63
CA ARG A 271 -32.87 -18.49 9.03
C ARG A 271 -33.40 -19.56 9.99
N LYS A 272 -32.56 -20.01 10.93
CA LYS A 272 -32.99 -20.59 12.22
C LYS A 272 -32.94 -19.52 13.28
#